data_AF-A0A3D1AGP6-F1
#
_entry.id   AF-A0A3D1AGP6-F1
#
_cell.length_a   1.000
_cell.length_b   1.000
_cell.length_c   1.000
_cell.angle_alpha   90.00
_cell.angle_beta   90.00
_cell.angle_gamma   90.00
#
_symmetry.space_group_name_H-M   'P 1'
#
loop_
_entity.id
_entity.type
_entity.pdbx_description
1 polymer ?
#
loop_
_entity_poly.entity_id
_entity_poly.type
_entity_poly.pdbx_seq_one_letter_code
_entity_poly.pdbx_strand_id
1 'polypeptide(L)'
;MNWIEGITLFGVLITLCVAVGNWITTNRNLKTSKYIDTITSERIKWLSTVRNEVAELITNVEFALRKMQWNIAGKDPDYLQWEIDRLDSIDRQIEEMQSADIQVGVDMNIKKWSEIDYITRLRLLQLRFNPNEDRKIIQSIEFFIDFFSHTEIHQNSLETARKHVNIIIDETQTMLKSEWEKVKKESLGKRNK
;
A
#
# COMPACT_ATOMS: atom_id res chain seq x y z
N MET A 1 7.54 -27.02 -69.66
CA MET A 1 7.11 -26.04 -68.65
C MET A 1 6.88 -24.73 -69.37
N ASN A 2 5.63 -24.29 -69.44
CA ASN A 2 5.28 -23.03 -70.11
C ASN A 2 5.74 -21.86 -69.23
N TRP A 3 6.25 -20.78 -69.83
CA TRP A 3 6.62 -19.55 -69.12
C TRP A 3 5.53 -19.11 -68.12
N ILE A 4 4.25 -19.26 -68.53
CA ILE A 4 3.07 -18.89 -67.74
C ILE A 4 3.00 -19.69 -66.42
N GLU A 5 3.31 -20.99 -66.45
CA GLU A 5 3.34 -21.85 -65.25
C GLU A 5 4.47 -21.43 -64.30
N GLY A 6 5.59 -20.94 -64.84
CA GLY A 6 6.68 -20.38 -64.05
C GLY A 6 6.27 -19.11 -63.29
N ILE A 7 5.55 -18.20 -63.96
CA ILE A 7 5.04 -16.97 -63.32
C ILE A 7 4.02 -17.30 -62.23
N THR A 8 3.08 -18.20 -62.48
CA THR A 8 2.03 -18.52 -61.48
C THR A 8 2.63 -19.17 -60.24
N LEU A 9 3.58 -20.10 -60.41
CA LEU A 9 4.30 -20.73 -59.30
C LEU A 9 5.05 -19.69 -58.46
N PHE A 10 5.69 -18.72 -59.11
CA PHE A 10 6.42 -17.65 -58.43
C PHE A 10 5.49 -16.71 -57.64
N GLY A 11 4.34 -16.35 -58.22
CA GLY A 11 3.32 -15.56 -57.53
C GLY A 11 2.75 -16.24 -56.29
N VAL A 12 2.49 -17.56 -56.37
CA VAL A 12 2.06 -18.37 -55.22
C VAL A 12 3.13 -18.41 -54.14
N LEU A 13 4.39 -18.58 -54.51
CA LEU A 13 5.53 -18.57 -53.58
C LEU A 13 5.69 -17.24 -52.85
N ILE A 14 5.55 -16.10 -53.55
CA ILE A 14 5.59 -14.77 -52.92
C ILE A 14 4.46 -14.61 -51.91
N THR A 15 3.24 -14.99 -52.30
CA THR A 15 2.06 -14.86 -51.44
C THR A 15 2.20 -15.72 -50.18
N LEU A 16 2.75 -16.94 -50.33
CA LEU A 16 3.08 -17.82 -49.21
C LEU A 16 4.12 -17.16 -48.28
N CYS A 17 5.20 -16.59 -48.82
CA CYS A 17 6.23 -15.92 -48.03
C CYS A 17 5.68 -14.72 -47.25
N VAL A 18 4.81 -13.91 -47.87
CA VAL A 18 4.14 -12.78 -47.20
C VAL A 18 3.22 -13.28 -46.08
N ALA A 19 2.44 -14.34 -46.32
CA ALA A 19 1.57 -14.92 -45.31
C ALA A 19 2.35 -15.48 -44.11
N VAL A 20 3.44 -16.20 -44.36
CA VAL A 20 4.33 -16.74 -43.32
C VAL A 20 5.03 -15.60 -42.57
N GLY A 21 5.51 -14.58 -43.28
CA GLY A 21 6.10 -13.39 -42.68
C GLY A 21 5.13 -12.70 -41.72
N ASN A 22 3.90 -12.45 -42.15
CA ASN A 22 2.84 -11.87 -41.32
C ASN A 22 2.49 -12.76 -40.13
N TRP A 23 2.39 -14.07 -40.30
CA TRP A 23 2.10 -14.97 -39.18
C TRP A 23 3.21 -14.93 -38.12
N ILE A 24 4.48 -14.95 -38.53
CA ILE A 24 5.60 -14.91 -37.59
C ILE A 24 5.62 -13.57 -36.82
N THR A 25 5.44 -12.44 -37.51
CA THR A 25 5.41 -11.12 -36.86
C THR A 25 4.22 -10.98 -35.91
N THR A 26 3.02 -11.38 -36.33
CA THR A 26 1.81 -11.36 -35.49
C THR A 26 2.00 -12.23 -34.25
N ASN A 27 2.49 -13.47 -34.39
CA ASN A 27 2.63 -14.37 -33.25
C ASN A 27 3.69 -13.88 -32.24
N ARG A 28 4.78 -13.26 -32.72
CA ARG A 28 5.78 -12.62 -31.84
C ARG A 28 5.18 -11.44 -31.08
N ASN A 29 4.45 -10.57 -31.77
CA ASN A 29 3.80 -9.40 -31.17
C ASN A 29 2.71 -9.79 -30.16
N LEU A 30 1.97 -10.87 -30.41
CA LEU A 30 0.95 -11.37 -29.49
C LEU A 30 1.56 -11.89 -28.17
N LYS A 31 2.67 -12.64 -28.24
CA LYS A 31 3.36 -13.16 -27.05
C LYS A 31 3.92 -12.05 -26.16
N THR A 32 4.57 -11.05 -26.77
CA THR A 32 5.13 -9.91 -26.03
C THR A 32 4.02 -9.04 -25.43
N SER A 33 2.93 -8.79 -26.18
CA SER A 33 1.79 -8.03 -25.68
C SER A 33 1.14 -8.71 -24.47
N LYS A 34 0.91 -10.03 -24.54
CA LYS A 34 0.34 -10.82 -23.44
C LYS A 34 1.23 -10.84 -22.20
N TYR A 35 2.55 -10.95 -22.39
CA TYR A 35 3.51 -10.86 -21.29
C TYR A 35 3.42 -9.50 -20.59
N ILE A 36 3.44 -8.40 -21.36
CA ILE A 36 3.31 -7.04 -20.81
C ILE A 36 1.98 -6.88 -20.07
N ASP A 37 0.85 -7.30 -20.65
CA ASP A 37 -0.46 -7.20 -20.00
C ASP A 37 -0.50 -7.95 -18.66
N THR A 38 0.11 -9.13 -18.61
CA THR A 38 0.17 -9.93 -17.39
C THR A 38 0.96 -9.18 -16.32
N ILE A 39 2.16 -8.69 -16.64
CA ILE A 39 3.01 -7.95 -15.69
C ILE A 39 2.32 -6.66 -15.23
N THR A 40 1.72 -5.89 -16.14
CA THR A 40 1.00 -4.66 -15.80
C THR A 40 -0.19 -4.97 -14.89
N SER A 41 -0.93 -6.05 -15.14
CA SER A 41 -2.05 -6.45 -14.27
C SER A 41 -1.60 -6.87 -12.87
N GLU A 42 -0.50 -7.63 -12.76
CA GLU A 42 0.07 -8.02 -11.47
C GLU A 42 0.63 -6.81 -10.71
N ARG A 43 1.23 -5.84 -11.41
CA ARG A 43 1.70 -4.59 -10.78
C ARG A 43 0.54 -3.75 -10.23
N ILE A 44 -0.60 -3.66 -10.94
CA ILE A 44 -1.79 -2.97 -10.44
C ILE A 44 -2.33 -3.66 -9.18
N LYS A 45 -2.36 -5.00 -9.15
CA LYS A 45 -2.74 -5.76 -7.94
C LYS A 45 -1.78 -5.47 -6.80
N TRP A 46 -0.48 -5.53 -7.05
CA TRP A 46 0.55 -5.22 -6.06
C TRP A 46 0.39 -3.80 -5.49
N LEU A 47 0.13 -2.79 -6.32
CA LEU A 47 -0.14 -1.42 -5.86
C LEU A 47 -1.33 -1.35 -4.89
N SER A 48 -2.40 -2.10 -5.17
CA SER A 48 -3.55 -2.18 -4.27
C SER A 48 -3.19 -2.87 -2.95
N THR A 49 -2.43 -3.96 -3.01
CA THR A 49 -1.98 -4.69 -1.82
C THR A 49 -1.13 -3.80 -0.93
N VAL A 50 -0.11 -3.13 -1.48
CA VAL A 50 0.77 -2.24 -0.70
C VAL A 50 -0.03 -1.10 -0.07
N ARG A 51 -0.94 -0.46 -0.82
CA ARG A 51 -1.79 0.61 -0.27
C ARG A 51 -2.61 0.16 0.93
N ASN A 52 -3.26 -1.00 0.83
CA ASN A 52 -4.10 -1.54 1.89
C ASN A 52 -3.29 -1.92 3.13
N GLU A 53 -2.16 -2.61 2.93
CA GLU A 53 -1.27 -3.00 4.04
C GLU A 53 -0.66 -1.78 4.74
N VAL A 54 -0.25 -0.75 3.99
CA VAL A 54 0.25 0.51 4.56
C VAL A 54 -0.84 1.22 5.37
N ALA A 55 -2.08 1.28 4.86
CA ALA A 55 -3.19 1.90 5.58
C ALA A 55 -3.54 1.13 6.87
N GLU A 56 -3.59 -0.20 6.81
CA GLU A 56 -3.79 -1.05 7.99
C GLU A 56 -2.66 -0.85 9.01
N LEU A 57 -1.41 -0.81 8.56
CA LEU A 57 -0.25 -0.59 9.42
C LEU A 57 -0.29 0.77 10.10
N ILE A 58 -0.50 1.85 9.34
CA ILE A 58 -0.58 3.21 9.89
C ILE A 58 -1.68 3.30 10.93
N THR A 59 -2.86 2.73 10.66
CA THR A 59 -3.99 2.73 11.59
C THR A 59 -3.63 2.06 12.91
N ASN A 60 -3.00 0.87 12.85
CA ASN A 60 -2.61 0.13 14.04
C ASN A 60 -1.45 0.80 14.81
N VAL A 61 -0.51 1.42 14.10
CA VAL A 61 0.59 2.19 14.70
C VAL A 61 0.05 3.45 15.38
N GLU A 62 -0.80 4.23 14.72
CA GLU A 62 -1.47 5.40 15.31
C GLU A 62 -2.27 5.01 16.56
N PHE A 63 -3.00 3.90 16.53
CA PHE A 63 -3.72 3.42 17.69
C PHE A 63 -2.78 3.05 18.84
N ALA A 64 -1.65 2.39 18.55
CA ALA A 64 -0.64 2.07 19.55
C ALA A 64 0.00 3.33 20.15
N LEU A 65 0.38 4.30 19.31
CA LEU A 65 0.94 5.58 19.75
C LEU A 65 -0.03 6.38 20.62
N ARG A 66 -1.32 6.42 20.23
CA ARG A 66 -2.37 7.03 21.04
C ARG A 66 -2.45 6.34 22.40
N LYS A 67 -2.55 5.01 22.43
CA LYS A 67 -2.60 4.25 23.70
C LYS A 67 -1.38 4.53 24.59
N MET A 68 -0.18 4.61 24.02
CA MET A 68 1.03 4.96 24.76
C MET A 68 0.98 6.40 25.30
N GLN A 69 0.47 7.34 24.51
CA GLN A 69 0.23 8.71 24.96
C GLN A 69 -0.76 8.74 26.14
N TRP A 70 -1.86 7.99 26.07
CA TRP A 70 -2.81 7.84 27.19
C TRP A 70 -2.12 7.27 28.44
N ASN A 71 -1.28 6.25 28.29
CA ASN A 71 -0.54 5.67 29.42
C ASN A 71 0.49 6.63 30.04
N ILE A 72 1.08 7.52 29.24
CA ILE A 72 2.00 8.55 29.73
C ILE A 72 1.22 9.68 30.43
N ALA A 73 0.12 10.14 29.83
CA ALA A 73 -0.74 11.17 30.41
C ALA A 73 -1.41 10.68 31.71
N GLY A 74 -1.87 9.44 31.77
CA GLY A 74 -2.42 8.83 32.99
C GLY A 74 -1.42 8.62 34.14
N LYS A 75 -0.13 8.86 33.92
CA LYS A 75 0.88 8.89 34.99
C LYS A 75 1.11 10.29 35.57
N ASP A 76 0.49 11.32 34.98
CA ASP A 76 0.48 12.69 35.49
C ASP A 76 -0.67 12.87 36.50
N PRO A 77 -0.39 13.21 37.78
CA PRO A 77 -1.42 13.38 38.81
C PRO A 77 -2.53 14.38 38.43
N ASP A 78 -2.18 15.44 37.69
CA ASP A 78 -3.14 16.50 37.31
C ASP A 78 -4.05 16.03 36.16
N TYR A 79 -3.55 15.15 35.30
CA TYR A 79 -4.34 14.54 34.22
C TYR A 79 -5.34 13.51 34.74
N LEU A 80 -4.98 12.76 35.78
CA LEU A 80 -5.88 11.79 36.42
C LEU A 80 -7.10 12.50 37.02
N GLN A 81 -6.87 13.65 37.68
CA GLN A 81 -7.94 14.47 38.25
C GLN A 81 -8.82 15.08 37.14
N TRP A 82 -8.23 15.62 36.07
CA TRP A 82 -8.97 16.16 34.93
C TRP A 82 -9.83 15.10 34.22
N GLU A 83 -9.34 13.87 34.04
CA GLU A 83 -10.11 12.81 33.39
C GLU A 83 -11.24 12.29 34.30
N ILE A 84 -11.03 12.23 35.63
CA ILE A 84 -12.11 11.94 36.60
C ILE A 84 -13.20 13.01 36.51
N ASP A 85 -12.82 14.29 36.52
CA ASP A 85 -13.76 15.41 36.44
C ASP A 85 -14.50 15.44 35.08
N ARG A 86 -13.79 15.08 34.00
CA ARG A 86 -14.35 14.96 32.65
C ARG A 86 -15.34 13.81 32.54
N LEU A 87 -15.00 12.62 33.05
CA LEU A 87 -15.91 11.47 33.04
C LEU A 87 -17.17 11.74 33.87
N ASP A 88 -17.03 12.37 35.04
CA ASP A 88 -18.17 12.81 35.87
C ASP A 88 -19.04 13.85 35.14
N SER A 89 -18.46 14.70 34.31
CA SER A 89 -19.22 15.63 33.44
C SER A 89 -19.92 14.93 32.27
N ILE A 90 -19.36 13.85 31.75
CA ILE A 90 -19.91 13.06 30.65
C ILE A 90 -21.05 12.17 31.17
N ASP A 91 -20.90 11.55 32.34
CA ASP A 91 -21.96 10.74 32.96
C ASP A 91 -23.20 11.59 33.26
N ARG A 92 -23.02 12.82 33.77
CA ARG A 92 -24.11 13.80 33.90
C ARG A 92 -24.77 14.14 32.56
N GLN A 93 -23.98 14.32 31.49
CA GLN A 93 -24.51 14.58 30.14
C GLN A 93 -25.19 13.36 29.52
N ILE A 94 -24.76 12.14 29.85
CA ILE A 94 -25.38 10.89 29.40
C ILE A 94 -26.70 10.66 30.15
N GLU A 95 -26.78 10.95 31.44
CA GLU A 95 -28.06 10.94 32.18
C GLU A 95 -29.06 11.96 31.59
N GLU A 96 -28.58 13.12 31.15
CA GLU A 96 -29.41 14.11 30.43
C GLU A 96 -29.78 13.64 29.01
N MET A 97 -28.84 13.03 28.28
CA MET A 97 -29.04 12.52 26.91
C MET A 97 -29.80 11.21 26.82
N GLN A 98 -29.89 10.40 27.88
CA GLN A 98 -30.68 9.14 27.88
C GLN A 98 -32.20 9.40 27.75
N SER A 99 -32.63 10.66 27.72
CA SER A 99 -33.95 11.09 27.24
C SER A 99 -34.09 11.15 25.71
N ALA A 100 -32.99 11.02 24.96
CA ALA A 100 -32.91 11.03 23.50
C ALA A 100 -32.11 9.83 22.99
N ASP A 101 -32.82 8.88 22.38
CA ASP A 101 -32.31 7.61 21.87
C ASP A 101 -31.29 7.84 20.73
N ILE A 102 -29.98 7.75 21.02
CA ILE A 102 -28.91 7.78 20.01
C ILE A 102 -27.96 6.60 20.21
N GLN A 103 -28.04 5.62 19.30
CA GLN A 103 -27.07 4.54 19.20
C GLN A 103 -25.83 5.02 18.43
N VAL A 104 -24.71 5.18 19.13
CA VAL A 104 -23.41 5.47 18.50
C VAL A 104 -22.75 4.14 18.13
N GLY A 105 -22.83 3.79 16.83
CA GLY A 105 -22.19 2.61 16.26
C GLY A 105 -20.69 2.79 16.03
N VAL A 106 -19.88 2.64 17.08
CA VAL A 106 -18.44 2.38 16.95
C VAL A 106 -18.20 0.92 17.29
N ASP A 107 -18.07 0.09 16.26
CA ASP A 107 -17.68 -1.31 16.41
C ASP A 107 -16.24 -1.38 16.94
N MET A 108 -16.08 -1.65 18.24
CA MET A 108 -14.80 -1.71 18.95
C MET A 108 -14.03 -3.01 18.72
N ASN A 109 -14.47 -3.87 17.78
CA ASN A 109 -13.80 -5.14 17.48
C ASN A 109 -12.62 -4.99 16.50
N ILE A 110 -11.82 -3.93 16.63
CA ILE A 110 -10.57 -3.80 15.90
C ILE A 110 -9.63 -4.89 16.43
N LYS A 111 -9.32 -5.88 15.58
CA LYS A 111 -8.38 -6.97 15.90
C LYS A 111 -7.02 -6.39 16.30
N LYS A 112 -6.81 -6.27 17.60
CA LYS A 112 -5.62 -5.71 18.23
C LYS A 112 -4.39 -6.56 17.93
N TRP A 113 -3.35 -5.95 17.38
CA TRP A 113 -2.07 -6.62 17.14
C TRP A 113 -1.32 -6.84 18.46
N SER A 114 -0.73 -8.03 18.63
CA SER A 114 0.29 -8.26 19.65
C SER A 114 1.62 -7.59 19.25
N GLU A 115 2.55 -7.40 20.19
CA GLU A 115 3.88 -6.84 19.90
C GLU A 115 4.62 -7.62 18.80
N ILE A 116 4.50 -8.96 18.83
CA ILE A 116 5.04 -9.86 17.80
C ILE A 116 4.36 -9.62 16.44
N ASP A 117 3.06 -9.36 16.43
CA ASP A 117 2.33 -9.06 15.19
C ASP A 117 2.80 -7.75 14.57
N TYR A 118 3.04 -6.69 15.36
CA TYR A 118 3.59 -5.43 14.86
C TYR A 118 4.91 -5.64 14.13
N ILE A 119 5.87 -6.30 14.77
CA ILE A 119 7.19 -6.55 14.18
C ILE A 119 7.08 -7.41 12.92
N THR A 120 6.26 -8.46 12.96
CA THR A 120 6.07 -9.35 11.81
C THR A 120 5.46 -8.60 10.63
N ARG A 121 4.42 -7.79 10.87
CA ARG A 121 3.74 -7.00 9.83
C ARG A 121 4.65 -5.93 9.25
N LEU A 122 5.41 -5.24 10.09
CA LEU A 122 6.42 -4.26 9.67
C LEU A 122 7.49 -4.90 8.77
N ARG A 123 8.03 -6.07 9.17
CA ARG A 123 9.00 -6.80 8.36
C ARG A 123 8.43 -7.30 7.03
N LEU A 124 7.20 -7.83 7.04
CA LEU A 124 6.54 -8.26 5.81
C LEU A 124 6.33 -7.11 4.85
N LEU A 125 5.93 -5.95 5.37
CA LEU A 125 5.76 -4.75 4.58
C LEU A 125 7.10 -4.24 4.04
N GLN A 126 8.18 -4.27 4.84
CA GLN A 126 9.54 -3.91 4.41
C GLN A 126 9.98 -4.68 3.16
N LEU A 127 9.68 -5.98 3.08
CA LEU A 127 10.04 -6.84 1.95
C LEU A 127 9.35 -6.48 0.63
N ARG A 128 8.28 -5.67 0.68
CA ARG A 128 7.57 -5.23 -0.53
C ARG A 128 8.19 -4.01 -1.19
N PHE A 129 9.04 -3.28 -0.47
CA PHE A 129 9.65 -2.05 -0.95
C PHE A 129 11.00 -2.30 -1.62
N ASN A 130 11.34 -1.45 -2.58
CA ASN A 130 12.62 -1.51 -3.27
C ASN A 130 13.71 -0.83 -2.41
N PRO A 131 14.78 -1.53 -2.02
CA PRO A 131 15.82 -0.96 -1.14
C PRO A 131 16.53 0.27 -1.72
N ASN A 132 16.56 0.40 -3.05
CA ASN A 132 17.24 1.52 -3.71
C ASN A 132 16.33 2.74 -3.89
N GLU A 133 15.05 2.52 -4.18
CA GLU A 133 14.09 3.60 -4.47
C GLU A 133 13.34 4.07 -3.21
N ASP A 134 13.01 3.15 -2.31
CA ASP A 134 12.07 3.37 -1.18
C ASP A 134 12.78 3.47 0.17
N ARG A 135 14.05 3.89 0.18
CA ARG A 135 14.93 3.87 1.36
C ARG A 135 14.35 4.58 2.57
N LYS A 136 13.67 5.72 2.39
CA LYS A 136 13.07 6.49 3.49
C LYS A 136 11.90 5.77 4.17
N ILE A 137 11.11 5.03 3.39
CA ILE A 137 10.03 4.20 3.90
C ILE A 137 10.64 3.09 4.75
N ILE A 138 11.65 2.40 4.21
CA ILE A 138 12.36 1.31 4.90
C ILE A 138 12.96 1.79 6.23
N GLN A 139 13.65 2.94 6.23
CA GLN A 139 14.21 3.52 7.46
C GLN A 139 13.15 3.85 8.50
N SER A 140 11.96 4.30 8.07
CA SER A 140 10.86 4.59 8.99
C SER A 140 10.20 3.31 9.51
N ILE A 141 10.16 2.24 8.71
CA ILE A 141 9.71 0.92 9.15
C ILE A 141 10.70 0.33 10.16
N GLU A 142 12.00 0.43 9.91
CA GLU A 142 13.06 0.00 10.85
C GLU A 142 12.95 0.75 12.18
N PHE A 143 12.73 2.06 12.14
CA PHE A 143 12.43 2.84 13.33
C PHE A 143 11.25 2.25 14.12
N PHE A 144 10.15 1.86 13.46
CA PHE A 144 9.02 1.25 14.16
C PHE A 144 9.31 -0.17 14.67
N ILE A 145 10.08 -0.96 13.94
CA ILE A 145 10.53 -2.28 14.43
C ILE A 145 11.29 -2.10 15.74
N ASP A 146 12.23 -1.15 15.78
CA ASP A 146 13.00 -0.86 16.98
C ASP A 146 12.11 -0.25 18.08
N PHE A 147 11.22 0.68 17.74
CA PHE A 147 10.29 1.33 18.66
C PHE A 147 9.38 0.32 19.38
N PHE A 148 8.84 -0.67 18.66
CA PHE A 148 8.01 -1.71 19.26
C PHE A 148 8.81 -2.86 19.90
N SER A 149 10.13 -2.90 19.71
CA SER A 149 11.01 -3.89 20.33
C SER A 149 11.52 -3.48 21.72
N HIS A 150 11.49 -2.18 22.06
CA HIS A 150 11.99 -1.66 23.33
C HIS A 150 10.85 -1.28 24.29
N THR A 151 11.08 -1.48 25.60
CA THR A 151 10.05 -1.36 26.66
C THR A 151 9.91 0.04 27.27
N GLU A 152 10.85 0.95 27.03
CA GLU A 152 10.85 2.29 27.61
C GLU A 152 10.58 3.38 26.56
N ILE A 153 9.42 4.04 26.70
CA ILE A 153 8.93 5.04 25.76
C ILE A 153 8.93 6.40 26.45
N HIS A 154 9.81 7.29 26.01
CA HIS A 154 9.85 8.69 26.46
C HIS A 154 8.94 9.57 25.62
N GLN A 155 8.41 10.67 26.15
CA GLN A 155 7.48 11.56 25.42
C GLN A 155 8.09 12.12 24.10
N ASN A 156 9.40 12.39 24.08
CA ASN A 156 10.14 12.80 22.87
C ASN A 156 10.15 11.72 21.77
N SER A 157 10.02 10.45 22.14
CA SER A 157 9.94 9.33 21.19
C SER A 157 8.58 9.28 20.47
N LEU A 158 7.50 9.79 21.08
CA LEU A 158 6.17 9.82 20.46
C LEU A 158 6.06 10.86 19.34
N GLU A 159 6.63 12.05 19.53
CA GLU A 159 6.64 13.08 18.48
C GLU A 159 7.49 12.60 17.29
N THR A 160 8.65 11.99 17.57
CA THR A 160 9.51 11.38 16.55
C THR A 160 8.77 10.26 15.81
N ALA A 161 8.04 9.41 16.53
CA ALA A 161 7.22 8.35 15.91
C ALA A 161 6.15 8.92 14.98
N ARG A 162 5.42 9.97 15.38
CA ARG A 162 4.45 10.62 14.49
C ARG A 162 5.09 11.19 13.22
N LYS A 163 6.30 11.75 13.31
CA LYS A 163 7.05 12.19 12.13
C LYS A 163 7.32 11.02 11.18
N HIS A 164 7.74 9.87 11.71
CA HIS A 164 7.94 8.65 10.92
C HIS A 164 6.64 8.11 10.31
N VAL A 165 5.49 8.21 10.98
CA VAL A 165 4.18 7.88 10.38
C VAL A 165 3.94 8.74 9.13
N ASN A 166 4.13 10.06 9.24
CA ASN A 166 3.92 10.97 8.11
C ASN A 166 4.91 10.69 6.97
N ILE A 167 6.17 10.38 7.28
CA ILE A 167 7.15 9.98 6.25
C ILE A 167 6.66 8.73 5.50
N ILE A 168 6.17 7.70 6.22
CA ILE A 168 5.63 6.49 5.57
C ILE A 168 4.45 6.86 4.66
N ILE A 169 3.54 7.72 5.11
CA ILE A 169 2.40 8.18 4.30
C ILE A 169 2.87 8.87 3.02
N ASP A 170 3.68 9.92 3.15
CA ASP A 170 4.05 10.80 2.04
C ASP A 170 4.92 10.08 1.01
N GLU A 171 5.92 9.33 1.48
CA GLU A 171 6.83 8.59 0.61
C GLU A 171 6.10 7.41 -0.05
N THR A 172 5.19 6.72 0.64
CA THR A 172 4.36 5.67 0.01
C THR A 172 3.45 6.27 -1.06
N GLN A 173 2.79 7.40 -0.79
CA GLN A 173 1.94 8.06 -1.78
C GLN A 173 2.75 8.46 -3.03
N THR A 174 3.96 8.97 -2.81
CA THR A 174 4.88 9.35 -3.89
C THR A 174 5.30 8.13 -4.71
N MET A 175 5.69 7.03 -4.06
CA MET A 175 6.04 5.77 -4.71
C MET A 175 4.86 5.22 -5.52
N LEU A 176 3.68 5.12 -4.91
CA LEU A 176 2.48 4.59 -5.58
C LEU A 176 2.10 5.43 -6.80
N LYS A 177 2.26 6.76 -6.73
CA LYS A 177 2.01 7.66 -7.87
C LYS A 177 3.04 7.47 -8.98
N SER A 178 4.32 7.34 -8.64
CA SER A 178 5.40 7.07 -9.59
C SER A 178 5.15 5.77 -10.36
N GLU A 179 4.83 4.69 -9.65
CA GLU A 179 4.52 3.38 -10.23
C GLU A 179 3.25 3.40 -11.08
N TRP A 180 2.23 4.15 -10.67
CA TRP A 180 1.02 4.35 -11.47
C TRP A 180 1.30 5.03 -12.82
N GLU A 181 2.18 6.04 -12.84
CA GLU A 181 2.58 6.69 -14.09
C GLU A 181 3.43 5.76 -14.98
N LYS A 182 4.26 4.87 -14.40
CA LYS A 182 4.95 3.81 -15.16
C LYS A 182 3.94 2.86 -15.82
N VAL A 183 2.93 2.40 -15.07
CA VAL A 183 1.83 1.55 -15.57
C VAL A 183 1.05 2.22 -16.72
N LYS A 184 0.73 3.51 -16.58
CA LYS A 184 0.06 4.27 -17.66
C LYS A 184 0.91 4.33 -18.92
N LYS A 185 2.22 4.59 -18.81
CA LYS A 185 3.13 4.63 -19.96
C LYS A 185 3.20 3.28 -20.68
N GLU A 186 3.28 2.19 -19.94
CA GLU A 186 3.25 0.82 -20.50
C GLU A 186 1.94 0.53 -21.24
N SER A 187 0.81 0.98 -20.68
CA SER A 187 -0.52 0.84 -21.28
C SER A 187 -0.69 1.70 -22.54
N LEU A 188 -0.17 2.93 -22.54
CA LEU A 188 -0.27 3.88 -23.65
C LEU A 188 0.72 3.57 -24.79
N GLY A 189 1.88 2.97 -24.49
CA GLY A 189 2.85 2.51 -25.50
C GLY A 189 2.29 1.48 -26.48
N LYS A 190 1.14 0.86 -26.15
CA LYS A 190 0.37 -0.02 -27.06
C LYS A 190 -0.52 0.72 -28.06
N ARG A 191 -0.76 2.02 -27.91
CA ARG A 191 -1.66 2.79 -28.79
C ARG A 191 -0.98 3.35 -30.05
N ASN A 192 0.35 3.38 -30.10
CA ASN A 192 1.13 4.03 -31.17
C ASN A 192 2.03 3.06 -31.98
N LYS A 193 1.73 1.75 -31.97
CA LYS A 193 2.40 0.77 -32.85
C LYS A 193 1.39 -0.01 -33.67
#